data_AF-A0A3A0E2R7-F1
#
_entry.id   AF-A0A3A0E2R7-F1
#
_cell.length_a   1.000
_cell.length_b   1.000
_cell.length_c   1.000
_cell.angle_alpha   90.00
_cell.angle_beta   90.00
_cell.angle_gamma   90.00
#
_symmetry.space_group_name_H-M   'P 1'
#
loop_
_entity.id
_entity.type
_entity.pdbx_description
1 polymer ?
#
loop_
_entity_poly.entity_id
_entity_poly.type
_entity_poly.pdbx_seq_one_letter_code
_entity_poly.pdbx_strand_id
1 'polypeptide(L)'
;KAAGAVADDVREYKAQLHSTLRNDQRHACSAVLVEALKERGPARRVGVEFATFDMHTAAALSSAWSGVEWVDLDPTLYRLRRRKDPDELARLKHAIAATGAMYAHAREIIRPGLNELDMFNELQAIAVGYLGEMLTWTGNDYASGARGGPPRNRKIEDGELYILDLGPAFRGYNADTCRAIAVNRNATEDQRRACRHVAEVFDIVENTVKPGESCQALFDECNRWLGEFKEAKFDHHLGHGIGLFPHEAPHLNPNWDDTFEVGDVFTAEPGLYAEHLRAGIRLENDYLVTETGVELLSDFPLEL
;
A
#
# COMPACT_ATOMS: atom_id res chain seq x y z
N LYS A 1 -21.27 -24.37 -11.79
CA LYS A 1 -21.28 -24.04 -10.34
C LYS A 1 -19.91 -23.45 -10.03
N ALA A 2 -19.83 -22.13 -9.88
CA ALA A 2 -18.59 -21.46 -9.50
C ALA A 2 -18.16 -21.99 -8.12
N ALA A 3 -16.92 -22.44 -7.99
CA ALA A 3 -16.37 -22.85 -6.71
C ALA A 3 -16.26 -21.60 -5.81
N GLY A 4 -16.95 -21.62 -4.67
CA GLY A 4 -16.64 -20.80 -3.50
C GLY A 4 -16.91 -19.30 -3.59
N ALA A 5 -18.11 -18.86 -3.98
CA ALA A 5 -18.50 -17.48 -3.64
C ALA A 5 -18.76 -17.40 -2.12
N VAL A 6 -18.16 -16.41 -1.45
CA VAL A 6 -18.30 -16.10 0.00
C VAL A 6 -19.68 -15.50 0.34
N ALA A 7 -20.64 -15.59 -0.57
CA ALA A 7 -21.95 -14.96 -0.46
C ALA A 7 -23.06 -16.02 -0.41
N ASP A 8 -23.94 -15.90 0.58
CA ASP A 8 -25.11 -16.78 0.72
C ASP A 8 -26.15 -16.59 -0.41
N ASP A 9 -26.17 -15.41 -1.03
CA ASP A 9 -27.09 -15.04 -2.10
C ASP A 9 -26.42 -14.02 -3.02
N VAL A 10 -26.44 -14.29 -4.32
CA VAL A 10 -25.87 -13.42 -5.35
C VAL A 10 -27.02 -12.99 -6.25
N ARG A 11 -27.30 -11.68 -6.27
CA ARG A 11 -28.33 -11.09 -7.12
C ARG A 11 -27.67 -10.35 -8.27
N GLU A 12 -27.95 -10.81 -9.47
CA GLU A 12 -27.48 -10.17 -10.70
C GLU A 12 -28.47 -9.09 -11.14
N TYR A 13 -27.96 -8.01 -11.73
CA TYR A 13 -28.76 -7.02 -12.44
C TYR A 13 -28.35 -7.04 -13.91
N LYS A 14 -29.31 -6.82 -14.81
CA LYS A 14 -29.02 -6.82 -16.24
C LYS A 14 -28.16 -5.60 -16.56
N ALA A 15 -26.87 -5.83 -16.83
CA ALA A 15 -26.05 -4.85 -17.54
C ALA A 15 -26.76 -4.49 -18.85
N GLN A 16 -26.87 -3.21 -19.17
CA GLN A 16 -27.49 -2.81 -20.43
C GLN A 16 -26.58 -3.23 -21.59
N LEU A 17 -26.88 -4.40 -22.17
CA LEU A 17 -26.25 -4.89 -23.37
C LEU A 17 -26.32 -3.81 -24.46
N HIS A 18 -25.17 -3.50 -25.07
CA HIS A 18 -24.97 -2.47 -26.10
C HIS A 18 -24.95 -1.00 -25.62
N SER A 19 -25.00 -0.74 -24.31
CA SER A 19 -24.79 0.61 -23.77
C SER A 19 -23.32 0.85 -23.42
N THR A 20 -22.87 2.10 -23.48
CA THR A 20 -21.62 2.54 -22.85
C THR A 20 -21.75 2.48 -21.31
N LEU A 21 -20.64 2.63 -20.58
CA LEU A 21 -20.65 2.73 -19.11
C LEU A 21 -21.73 3.72 -18.65
N ARG A 22 -22.57 3.28 -17.72
CA ARG A 22 -23.71 4.05 -17.20
C ARG A 22 -23.33 4.77 -15.92
N ASN A 23 -23.57 6.08 -15.87
CA ASN A 23 -23.36 6.87 -14.66
C ASN A 23 -24.29 6.47 -13.50
N ASP A 24 -25.41 5.80 -13.79
CA ASP A 24 -26.38 5.32 -12.81
C ASP A 24 -26.28 3.82 -12.51
N GLN A 25 -25.16 3.17 -12.89
CA GLN A 25 -24.95 1.74 -12.65
C GLN A 25 -25.11 1.37 -11.16
N ARG A 26 -24.55 2.18 -10.25
CA ARG A 26 -24.72 2.00 -8.80
C ARG A 26 -26.20 1.96 -8.43
N HIS A 27 -26.99 2.93 -8.90
CA HIS A 27 -28.43 3.00 -8.63
C HIS A 27 -29.18 1.77 -9.16
N ALA A 28 -28.82 1.28 -10.35
CA ALA A 28 -29.41 0.08 -10.91
C ALA A 28 -29.08 -1.19 -10.08
N CYS A 29 -27.84 -1.32 -9.59
CA CYS A 29 -27.47 -2.38 -8.65
C CYS A 29 -28.26 -2.26 -7.34
N SER A 30 -28.34 -1.05 -6.80
CA SER A 30 -29.05 -0.73 -5.55
C SER A 30 -30.53 -1.11 -5.64
N ALA A 31 -31.20 -0.85 -6.76
CA ALA A 31 -32.59 -1.24 -6.97
C ALA A 31 -32.79 -2.77 -6.86
N VAL A 32 -31.90 -3.57 -7.45
CA VAL A 32 -31.97 -5.03 -7.34
C VAL A 32 -31.70 -5.50 -5.91
N LEU A 33 -30.72 -4.90 -5.22
CA LEU A 33 -30.45 -5.18 -3.82
C LEU A 33 -31.66 -4.86 -2.93
N VAL A 34 -32.29 -3.70 -3.14
CA VAL A 34 -33.49 -3.28 -2.39
C VAL A 34 -34.63 -4.28 -2.56
N GLU A 35 -34.92 -4.72 -3.79
CA GLU A 35 -35.98 -5.70 -4.03
C GLU A 35 -35.66 -7.06 -3.38
N ALA A 36 -34.43 -7.54 -3.52
CA ALA A 36 -33.99 -8.78 -2.89
C ALA A 36 -34.07 -8.73 -1.36
N LEU A 37 -33.75 -7.58 -0.75
CA LEU A 37 -33.91 -7.37 0.67
C LEU A 37 -35.38 -7.35 1.06
N LYS A 38 -36.25 -6.62 0.33
CA LYS A 38 -37.71 -6.62 0.58
C LYS A 38 -38.31 -8.02 0.57
N GLU A 39 -37.88 -8.90 -0.34
CA GLU A 39 -38.30 -10.31 -0.39
C GLU A 39 -37.95 -11.10 0.89
N ARG A 40 -36.83 -10.78 1.54
CA ARG A 40 -36.42 -11.38 2.82
C ARG A 40 -37.26 -10.90 4.01
N GLY A 41 -37.98 -9.79 3.85
CA GLY A 41 -38.79 -9.17 4.89
C GLY A 41 -38.02 -8.15 5.74
N PRO A 42 -38.74 -7.39 6.58
CA PRO A 42 -38.16 -6.29 7.33
C PRO A 42 -37.15 -6.78 8.39
N ALA A 43 -36.05 -6.03 8.52
CA ALA A 43 -35.05 -6.23 9.57
C ALA A 43 -34.99 -5.02 10.51
N ARG A 44 -34.81 -5.27 11.81
CA ARG A 44 -34.67 -4.20 12.82
C ARG A 44 -33.25 -3.61 12.83
N ARG A 45 -32.24 -4.43 12.52
CA ARG A 45 -30.81 -4.05 12.52
C ARG A 45 -30.17 -4.59 11.26
N VAL A 46 -29.46 -3.73 10.53
CA VAL A 46 -28.80 -4.09 9.26
C VAL A 46 -27.37 -3.56 9.30
N GLY A 47 -26.41 -4.47 9.21
CA GLY A 47 -25.00 -4.11 9.07
C GLY A 47 -24.68 -3.76 7.63
N VAL A 48 -24.00 -2.64 7.41
CA VAL A 48 -23.59 -2.16 6.08
C VAL A 48 -22.19 -1.54 6.15
N GLU A 49 -21.47 -1.56 5.02
CA GLU A 49 -20.21 -0.85 4.83
C GLU A 49 -20.48 0.63 4.61
N PHE A 50 -20.35 1.50 5.62
CA PHE A 50 -20.74 2.91 5.50
C PHE A 50 -19.95 3.63 4.41
N ALA A 51 -18.67 3.29 4.23
CA ALA A 51 -17.81 3.84 3.20
C ALA A 51 -18.34 3.62 1.76
N THR A 52 -19.15 2.57 1.54
CA THR A 52 -19.65 2.25 0.20
C THR A 52 -21.18 2.23 0.11
N PHE A 53 -21.89 2.12 1.22
CA PHE A 53 -23.35 2.07 1.24
C PHE A 53 -23.95 3.42 0.85
N ASP A 54 -24.63 3.46 -0.30
CA ASP A 54 -25.13 4.70 -0.86
C ASP A 54 -26.48 5.12 -0.26
N MET A 55 -26.70 6.44 -0.18
CA MET A 55 -27.92 7.02 0.38
C MET A 55 -29.20 6.66 -0.39
N HIS A 56 -29.12 6.31 -1.68
CA HIS A 56 -30.30 5.92 -2.45
C HIS A 56 -30.81 4.55 -1.99
N THR A 57 -29.90 3.61 -1.73
CA THR A 57 -30.22 2.30 -1.14
C THR A 57 -30.86 2.47 0.25
N ALA A 58 -30.25 3.31 1.10
CA ALA A 58 -30.76 3.58 2.45
C ALA A 58 -32.19 4.17 2.42
N ALA A 59 -32.42 5.15 1.55
CA ALA A 59 -33.72 5.81 1.39
C ALA A 59 -34.79 4.85 0.87
N ALA A 60 -34.45 4.01 -0.11
CA ALA A 60 -35.38 3.05 -0.68
C ALA A 60 -35.81 1.97 0.34
N LEU A 61 -34.87 1.46 1.15
CA LEU A 61 -35.19 0.48 2.20
C LEU A 61 -35.98 1.09 3.36
N SER A 62 -35.63 2.31 3.77
CA SER A 62 -36.34 3.03 4.85
C SER A 62 -37.79 3.36 4.48
N SER A 63 -38.13 3.41 3.19
CA SER A 63 -39.52 3.57 2.72
C SER A 63 -40.35 2.29 2.90
N ALA A 64 -39.70 1.12 2.89
CA ALA A 64 -40.34 -0.19 2.98
C ALA A 64 -40.29 -0.78 4.39
N TRP A 65 -39.26 -0.45 5.16
CA TRP A 65 -39.00 -0.96 6.51
C TRP A 65 -39.04 0.17 7.52
N SER A 66 -39.88 0.05 8.54
CA SER A 66 -39.97 1.05 9.61
C SER A 66 -39.01 0.72 10.76
N GLY A 67 -38.30 1.75 11.25
CA GLY A 67 -37.47 1.64 12.45
C GLY A 67 -36.19 0.81 12.28
N VAL A 68 -35.59 0.82 11.08
CA VAL A 68 -34.30 0.15 10.82
C VAL A 68 -33.16 0.90 11.50
N GLU A 69 -32.35 0.18 12.27
CA GLU A 69 -31.05 0.63 12.76
C GLU A 69 -29.96 0.21 11.76
N TRP A 70 -29.27 1.18 11.16
CA TRP A 70 -28.09 0.95 10.32
C TRP A 70 -26.85 0.84 11.20
N VAL A 71 -26.13 -0.28 11.10
CA VAL A 71 -24.93 -0.56 11.87
C VAL A 71 -23.73 -0.48 10.97
N ASP A 72 -22.75 0.34 11.34
CA ASP A 72 -21.49 0.47 10.61
C ASP A 72 -20.62 -0.79 10.80
N LEU A 73 -20.32 -1.48 9.70
CA LEU A 73 -19.45 -2.64 9.68
C LEU A 73 -18.01 -2.32 9.31
N ASP A 74 -17.69 -1.09 8.89
CA ASP A 74 -16.35 -0.70 8.44
C ASP A 74 -15.27 -1.05 9.47
N PRO A 75 -15.41 -0.74 10.79
CA PRO A 75 -14.39 -1.11 11.79
C PRO A 75 -14.18 -2.62 11.92
N THR A 76 -15.25 -3.41 11.74
CA THR A 76 -15.15 -4.87 11.80
C THR A 76 -14.39 -5.41 10.60
N LEU A 77 -14.68 -4.89 9.40
CA LEU A 77 -14.01 -5.31 8.17
C LEU A 77 -12.54 -4.89 8.14
N TYR A 78 -12.22 -3.68 8.61
CA TYR A 78 -10.83 -3.24 8.72
C TYR A 78 -10.02 -4.15 9.64
N ARG A 79 -10.59 -4.55 10.79
CA ARG A 79 -9.94 -5.52 11.68
C ARG A 79 -9.80 -6.91 11.06
N LEU A 80 -10.82 -7.40 10.35
CA LEU A 80 -10.76 -8.71 9.69
C LEU A 80 -9.68 -8.75 8.61
N ARG A 81 -9.48 -7.65 7.89
CA ARG A 81 -8.47 -7.53 6.83
C ARG A 81 -7.04 -7.54 7.33
N ARG A 82 -6.78 -7.20 8.60
CA ARG A 82 -5.42 -7.18 9.16
C ARG A 82 -4.73 -8.53 9.00
N ARG A 83 -5.41 -9.60 9.40
CA ARG A 83 -4.90 -10.97 9.30
C ARG A 83 -5.07 -11.51 7.88
N LYS A 84 -4.02 -11.42 7.07
CA LYS A 84 -4.02 -11.94 5.70
C LYS A 84 -4.14 -13.46 5.67
N ASP A 85 -5.12 -13.96 4.95
CA ASP A 85 -5.27 -15.38 4.67
C ASP A 85 -4.24 -15.86 3.62
N PRO A 86 -3.99 -17.18 3.52
CA PRO A 86 -2.91 -17.71 2.68
C PRO A 86 -2.99 -17.30 1.20
N ASP A 87 -4.19 -17.16 0.65
CA ASP A 87 -4.38 -16.76 -0.75
C ASP A 87 -4.23 -15.24 -0.94
N GLU A 88 -4.53 -14.43 0.07
CA GLU A 88 -4.23 -12.99 0.10
C GLU A 88 -2.71 -12.78 0.13
N LEU A 89 -2.02 -13.49 1.03
CA LEU A 89 -0.57 -13.42 1.16
C LEU A 89 0.13 -13.88 -0.13
N ALA A 90 -0.38 -14.90 -0.81
CA ALA A 90 0.15 -15.32 -2.10
C ALA A 90 0.07 -14.21 -3.16
N ARG A 91 -1.01 -13.41 -3.18
CA ARG A 91 -1.16 -12.26 -4.09
C ARG A 91 -0.22 -11.12 -3.72
N LEU A 92 -0.12 -10.79 -2.43
CA LEU A 92 0.82 -9.80 -1.90
C LEU A 92 2.27 -10.15 -2.26
N LYS A 93 2.73 -11.36 -1.91
CA LYS A 93 4.09 -11.82 -2.24
C LYS A 93 4.38 -11.79 -3.74
N HIS A 94 3.38 -12.06 -4.59
CA HIS A 94 3.55 -11.97 -6.04
C HIS A 94 3.68 -10.52 -6.53
N ALA A 95 2.89 -9.59 -5.98
CA ALA A 95 3.02 -8.16 -6.24
C ALA A 95 4.37 -7.61 -5.78
N ILE A 96 4.80 -7.96 -4.57
CA ILE A 96 6.10 -7.56 -3.99
C ILE A 96 7.25 -8.10 -4.85
N ALA A 97 7.20 -9.36 -5.27
CA ALA A 97 8.25 -9.91 -6.14
C ALA A 97 8.37 -9.17 -7.49
N ALA A 98 7.28 -8.59 -7.99
CA ALA A 98 7.32 -7.76 -9.20
C ALA A 98 8.13 -6.46 -8.97
N THR A 99 8.09 -5.87 -7.77
CA THR A 99 8.92 -4.69 -7.46
C THR A 99 10.40 -5.03 -7.45
N GLY A 100 10.78 -6.22 -6.98
CA GLY A 100 12.14 -6.74 -7.11
C GLY A 100 12.63 -6.80 -8.56
N ALA A 101 11.79 -7.28 -9.48
CA ALA A 101 12.10 -7.27 -10.91
C ALA A 101 12.20 -5.84 -11.49
N MET A 102 11.32 -4.93 -11.04
CA MET A 102 11.39 -3.51 -11.39
C MET A 102 12.69 -2.86 -10.91
N TYR A 103 13.11 -3.11 -9.67
CA TYR A 103 14.37 -2.58 -9.13
C TYR A 103 15.60 -3.10 -9.85
N ALA A 104 15.62 -4.40 -10.20
CA ALA A 104 16.70 -4.96 -11.00
C ALA A 104 16.85 -4.19 -12.33
N HIS A 105 15.74 -3.98 -13.04
CA HIS A 105 15.73 -3.20 -14.28
C HIS A 105 16.12 -1.73 -14.05
N ALA A 106 15.59 -1.09 -13.02
CA ALA A 106 15.90 0.30 -12.68
C ALA A 106 17.42 0.49 -12.47
N ARG A 107 18.07 -0.42 -11.72
CA ARG A 107 19.52 -0.38 -11.48
C ARG A 107 20.33 -0.56 -12.77
N GLU A 108 19.80 -1.21 -13.79
CA GLU A 108 20.46 -1.34 -15.09
C GLU A 108 20.41 -0.04 -15.89
N ILE A 109 19.26 0.63 -15.92
CA ILE A 109 19.02 1.75 -16.85
C ILE A 109 19.27 3.13 -16.25
N ILE A 110 19.24 3.29 -14.92
CA ILE A 110 19.44 4.59 -14.27
C ILE A 110 20.82 5.15 -14.63
N ARG A 111 20.79 6.36 -15.21
CA ARG A 111 21.94 7.18 -15.58
C ARG A 111 21.50 8.63 -15.79
N PRO A 112 22.41 9.62 -15.68
CA PRO A 112 22.08 11.01 -15.99
C PRO A 112 21.47 11.15 -17.38
N GLY A 113 20.40 11.93 -17.49
CA GLY A 113 19.70 12.20 -18.74
C GLY A 113 18.51 11.28 -19.06
N LEU A 114 18.30 10.19 -18.32
CA LEU A 114 17.08 9.36 -18.42
C LEU A 114 15.84 10.18 -18.03
N ASN A 115 14.73 10.02 -18.72
CA ASN A 115 13.48 10.71 -18.37
C ASN A 115 12.70 9.91 -17.31
N GLU A 116 12.11 10.59 -16.34
CA GLU A 116 11.28 9.93 -15.30
C GLU A 116 10.05 9.23 -15.90
N LEU A 117 9.48 9.75 -16.99
CA LEU A 117 8.38 9.09 -17.71
C LEU A 117 8.84 7.82 -18.44
N ASP A 118 10.06 7.81 -18.98
CA ASP A 118 10.63 6.61 -19.61
C ASP A 118 10.85 5.53 -18.56
N MET A 119 11.41 5.91 -17.40
CA MET A 119 11.54 5.03 -16.24
C MET A 119 10.19 4.45 -15.82
N PHE A 120 9.19 5.31 -15.58
CA PHE A 120 7.85 4.86 -15.20
C PHE A 120 7.30 3.84 -16.19
N ASN A 121 7.31 4.16 -17.49
CA ASN A 121 6.78 3.28 -18.54
C ASN A 121 7.50 1.92 -18.58
N GLU A 122 8.83 1.91 -18.49
CA GLU A 122 9.61 0.67 -18.50
C GLU A 122 9.29 -0.20 -17.29
N LEU A 123 9.20 0.40 -16.08
CA LEU A 123 8.88 -0.36 -14.88
C LEU A 123 7.44 -0.89 -14.86
N GLN A 124 6.47 -0.14 -15.40
CA GLN A 124 5.11 -0.66 -15.59
C GLN A 124 5.11 -1.87 -16.54
N ALA A 125 5.89 -1.82 -17.62
CA ALA A 125 6.00 -2.94 -18.56
C ALA A 125 6.63 -4.17 -17.90
N ILE A 126 7.65 -3.98 -17.06
CA ILE A 126 8.26 -5.07 -16.27
C ILE A 126 7.23 -5.69 -15.33
N ALA A 127 6.50 -4.87 -14.56
CA ALA A 127 5.48 -5.36 -13.64
C ALA A 127 4.37 -6.14 -14.35
N VAL A 128 3.84 -5.60 -15.46
CA VAL A 128 2.83 -6.28 -16.28
C VAL A 128 3.35 -7.60 -16.85
N GLY A 129 4.59 -7.61 -17.36
CA GLY A 129 5.22 -8.83 -17.88
C GLY A 129 5.44 -9.89 -16.81
N TYR A 130 5.83 -9.48 -15.61
CA TYR A 130 6.07 -10.37 -14.47
C TYR A 130 4.76 -10.96 -13.93
N LEU A 131 3.74 -10.12 -13.75
CA LEU A 131 2.44 -10.52 -13.19
C LEU A 131 1.54 -11.21 -14.21
N GLY A 132 1.84 -11.06 -15.52
CA GLY A 132 1.12 -11.71 -16.61
C GLY A 132 -0.29 -11.15 -16.87
N GLU A 133 -0.66 -10.03 -16.24
CA GLU A 133 -1.94 -9.34 -16.43
C GLU A 133 -1.81 -7.84 -16.16
N MET A 134 -2.90 -7.10 -16.43
CA MET A 134 -2.94 -5.66 -16.16
C MET A 134 -2.85 -5.39 -14.66
N LEU A 135 -2.08 -4.37 -14.29
CA LEU A 135 -1.99 -3.91 -12.90
C LEU A 135 -3.34 -3.35 -12.44
N THR A 136 -3.68 -3.59 -11.18
CA THR A 136 -4.82 -2.93 -10.54
C THR A 136 -4.49 -1.46 -10.20
N TRP A 137 -3.23 -1.21 -9.85
CA TRP A 137 -2.64 0.10 -9.53
C TRP A 137 -1.18 0.11 -10.00
N THR A 138 -0.69 1.27 -10.43
CA THR A 138 0.63 1.47 -11.10
C THR A 138 1.77 1.95 -10.19
N GLY A 139 1.64 1.93 -8.86
CA GLY A 139 2.65 2.43 -7.91
C GLY A 139 2.58 3.92 -7.54
N ASN A 140 3.61 4.37 -6.81
CA ASN A 140 3.62 5.55 -5.95
C ASN A 140 4.52 6.69 -6.50
N ASP A 141 5.84 6.64 -6.25
CA ASP A 141 6.75 7.76 -6.50
C ASP A 141 7.88 7.46 -7.51
N TYR A 142 8.03 8.38 -8.46
CA TYR A 142 8.99 8.28 -9.57
C TYR A 142 9.74 9.61 -9.81
N ALA A 143 9.69 10.58 -8.91
CA ALA A 143 10.38 11.86 -9.05
C ALA A 143 11.83 11.80 -8.51
N SER A 144 12.84 11.91 -9.38
CA SER A 144 14.26 11.98 -8.99
C SER A 144 14.62 13.32 -8.36
N GLY A 145 15.57 13.32 -7.42
CA GLY A 145 15.98 14.55 -6.71
C GLY A 145 14.82 15.21 -5.96
N ALA A 146 13.81 14.43 -5.58
CA ALA A 146 12.66 14.86 -4.81
C ALA A 146 12.41 13.85 -3.66
N ARG A 147 11.60 14.25 -2.69
CA ARG A 147 11.22 13.36 -1.57
C ARG A 147 10.20 12.29 -1.98
N GLY A 148 9.58 12.44 -3.14
CA GLY A 148 8.46 11.64 -3.63
C GLY A 148 7.68 12.43 -4.68
N GLY A 149 6.73 11.78 -5.35
CA GLY A 149 5.85 12.37 -6.34
C GLY A 149 5.82 11.63 -7.68
N PRO A 150 4.80 11.94 -8.51
CA PRO A 150 4.61 11.30 -9.81
C PRO A 150 5.77 11.59 -10.76
N PRO A 151 5.98 10.74 -11.79
CA PRO A 151 7.01 10.99 -12.79
C PRO A 151 6.72 12.28 -13.55
N ARG A 152 7.75 13.08 -13.80
CA ARG A 152 7.64 14.34 -14.55
C ARG A 152 8.23 14.14 -15.94
N ASN A 153 7.87 15.00 -16.90
CA ASN A 153 8.62 15.08 -18.15
C ASN A 153 9.96 15.81 -17.92
N ARG A 154 10.86 15.17 -17.18
CA ARG A 154 12.13 15.71 -16.70
C ARG A 154 13.21 14.65 -16.85
N LYS A 155 14.39 15.10 -17.26
CA LYS A 155 15.60 14.27 -17.25
C LYS A 155 16.25 14.30 -15.87
N ILE A 156 16.57 13.13 -15.34
CA ILE A 156 17.27 12.97 -14.06
C ILE A 156 18.72 13.46 -14.20
N GLU A 157 19.26 14.06 -13.14
CA GLU A 157 20.55 14.77 -13.18
C GLU A 157 21.68 14.01 -12.48
N ASP A 158 22.91 14.33 -12.87
CA ASP A 158 24.10 13.82 -12.18
C ASP A 158 24.13 14.22 -10.70
N GLY A 159 24.54 13.28 -9.84
CA GLY A 159 24.62 13.44 -8.39
C GLY A 159 23.29 13.37 -7.64
N GLU A 160 22.14 13.28 -8.32
CA GLU A 160 20.86 13.06 -7.66
C GLU A 160 20.75 11.67 -7.03
N LEU A 161 19.93 11.58 -5.98
CA LEU A 161 19.34 10.33 -5.55
C LEU A 161 17.95 10.20 -6.18
N TYR A 162 17.68 9.00 -6.67
CA TYR A 162 16.38 8.61 -7.18
C TYR A 162 15.70 7.75 -6.12
N ILE A 163 14.88 8.40 -5.28
CA ILE A 163 13.96 7.70 -4.37
C ILE A 163 12.86 7.11 -5.26
N LEU A 164 12.87 5.79 -5.40
CA LEU A 164 12.00 5.05 -6.30
C LEU A 164 11.09 4.15 -5.47
N ASP A 165 9.82 4.55 -5.40
CA ASP A 165 8.80 3.98 -4.53
C ASP A 165 7.77 3.24 -5.40
N LEU A 166 7.80 1.91 -5.29
CA LEU A 166 7.17 0.99 -6.21
C LEU A 166 6.11 0.16 -5.47
N GLY A 167 4.85 0.43 -5.80
CA GLY A 167 3.70 -0.31 -5.29
C GLY A 167 2.73 -0.77 -6.39
N PRO A 168 3.14 -1.67 -7.32
CA PRO A 168 2.20 -2.29 -8.25
C PRO A 168 1.17 -3.11 -7.47
N ALA A 169 -0.09 -3.05 -7.90
CA ALA A 169 -1.13 -3.89 -7.30
C ALA A 169 -1.54 -5.05 -8.22
N PHE A 170 -1.59 -6.24 -7.64
CA PHE A 170 -1.98 -7.48 -8.31
C PHE A 170 -3.30 -7.99 -7.73
N ARG A 171 -4.34 -8.08 -8.58
CA ARG A 171 -5.69 -8.54 -8.18
C ARG A 171 -6.23 -7.84 -6.93
N GLY A 172 -6.03 -6.52 -6.86
CA GLY A 172 -6.45 -5.69 -5.72
C GLY A 172 -5.46 -5.61 -4.56
N TYR A 173 -4.42 -6.44 -4.49
CA TYR A 173 -3.43 -6.39 -3.40
C TYR A 173 -2.23 -5.53 -3.80
N ASN A 174 -1.94 -4.52 -2.99
CA ASN A 174 -0.88 -3.54 -3.22
C ASN A 174 0.42 -4.04 -2.56
N ALA A 175 1.52 -4.05 -3.31
CA ALA A 175 2.85 -4.04 -2.73
C ALA A 175 3.24 -2.61 -2.34
N ASP A 176 4.24 -2.45 -1.48
CA ASP A 176 4.82 -1.14 -1.23
C ASP A 176 6.30 -1.26 -0.83
N THR A 177 7.19 -0.71 -1.65
CA THR A 177 8.62 -0.84 -1.43
C THR A 177 9.32 0.41 -1.94
N CYS A 178 10.45 0.75 -1.34
CA CYS A 178 11.20 1.93 -1.70
C CYS A 178 12.71 1.67 -1.67
N ARG A 179 13.41 2.15 -2.69
CA ARG A 179 14.88 2.15 -2.76
C ARG A 179 15.36 3.52 -3.22
N ALA A 180 16.43 4.01 -2.61
CA ALA A 180 17.17 5.16 -3.12
C ALA A 180 18.33 4.67 -3.98
N ILE A 181 18.42 5.17 -5.22
CA ILE A 181 19.48 4.80 -6.17
C ILE A 181 20.27 6.05 -6.57
N ALA A 182 21.59 6.01 -6.51
CA ALA A 182 22.43 7.12 -6.96
C ALA A 182 22.46 7.17 -8.49
N VAL A 183 21.98 8.27 -9.08
CA VAL A 183 21.76 8.38 -10.54
C VAL A 183 23.05 8.16 -11.34
N ASN A 184 24.19 8.57 -10.79
CA ASN A 184 25.50 8.42 -11.44
C ASN A 184 26.32 7.21 -10.94
N ARG A 185 25.71 6.33 -10.12
CA ARG A 185 26.38 5.17 -9.47
C ARG A 185 27.55 5.54 -8.57
N ASN A 186 27.69 6.82 -8.23
CA ASN A 186 28.79 7.35 -7.45
C ASN A 186 28.24 8.21 -6.30
N ALA A 187 27.54 7.55 -5.37
CA ALA A 187 27.04 8.18 -4.17
C ALA A 187 28.20 8.80 -3.34
N THR A 188 27.96 10.01 -2.82
CA THR A 188 28.89 10.70 -1.92
C THR A 188 29.00 9.98 -0.58
N GLU A 189 30.03 10.26 0.21
CA GLU A 189 30.15 9.65 1.55
C GLU A 189 29.00 10.06 2.48
N ASP A 190 28.49 11.29 2.37
CA ASP A 190 27.32 11.73 3.15
C ASP A 190 26.06 10.92 2.77
N GLN A 191 25.83 10.69 1.48
CA GLN A 191 24.73 9.84 1.00
C GLN A 191 24.88 8.39 1.49
N ARG A 192 26.09 7.82 1.41
CA ARG A 192 26.36 6.45 1.89
C ARG A 192 26.18 6.33 3.41
N ARG A 193 26.64 7.32 4.17
CA ARG A 193 26.48 7.37 5.64
C ARG A 193 25.01 7.45 6.02
N ALA A 194 24.25 8.35 5.39
CA ALA A 194 22.81 8.46 5.61
C ALA A 194 22.06 7.17 5.22
N CYS A 195 22.42 6.54 4.10
CA CYS A 195 21.83 5.27 3.67
C CYS A 195 22.04 4.15 4.70
N ARG A 196 23.26 4.00 5.22
CA ARG A 196 23.55 3.01 6.27
C ARG A 196 22.74 3.29 7.55
N HIS A 197 22.69 4.55 7.97
CA HIS A 197 21.95 4.98 9.17
C HIS A 197 20.45 4.70 9.05
N VAL A 198 19.87 4.92 7.87
CA VAL A 198 18.46 4.58 7.56
C VAL A 198 18.26 3.06 7.55
N ALA A 199 19.17 2.30 6.93
CA ALA A 199 19.05 0.84 6.85
C ALA A 199 19.12 0.15 8.22
N GLU A 200 19.85 0.70 9.19
CA GLU A 200 19.94 0.18 10.57
C GLU A 200 18.57 0.22 11.31
N VAL A 201 17.58 0.97 10.81
CA VAL A 201 16.20 0.90 11.34
C VAL A 201 15.56 -0.46 11.10
N PHE A 202 15.91 -1.18 10.03
CA PHE A 202 15.35 -2.51 9.77
C PHE A 202 15.74 -3.52 10.84
N ASP A 203 16.97 -3.42 11.39
CA ASP A 203 17.37 -4.23 12.54
C ASP A 203 16.52 -3.92 13.77
N ILE A 204 16.14 -2.65 14.00
CA ILE A 204 15.23 -2.28 15.10
C ILE A 204 13.86 -2.92 14.90
N VAL A 205 13.31 -2.83 13.69
CA VAL A 205 12.01 -3.44 13.33
C VAL A 205 12.04 -4.94 13.57
N GLU A 206 13.05 -5.64 13.05
CA GLU A 206 13.15 -7.11 13.13
C GLU A 206 13.38 -7.63 14.54
N ASN A 207 14.03 -6.85 15.41
CA ASN A 207 14.26 -7.22 16.81
C ASN A 207 13.11 -6.84 17.76
N THR A 208 12.31 -5.84 17.39
CA THR A 208 11.23 -5.32 18.24
C THR A 208 9.86 -5.89 17.88
N VAL A 209 9.53 -6.02 16.59
CA VAL A 209 8.17 -6.32 16.16
C VAL A 209 7.79 -7.79 16.41
N LYS A 210 6.72 -7.98 17.19
CA LYS A 210 6.01 -9.25 17.41
C LYS A 210 4.57 -8.93 17.88
N PRO A 211 3.67 -9.92 17.92
CA PRO A 211 2.28 -9.68 18.33
C PRO A 211 2.17 -9.02 19.70
N GLY A 212 1.34 -7.97 19.78
CA GLY A 212 1.06 -7.19 20.99
C GLY A 212 2.01 -6.00 21.23
N GLU A 213 3.11 -5.89 20.48
CA GLU A 213 3.99 -4.71 20.58
C GLU A 213 3.33 -3.46 19.99
N SER A 214 3.65 -2.30 20.55
CA SER A 214 3.05 -1.01 20.16
C SER A 214 3.70 -0.44 18.90
N CYS A 215 2.88 -0.09 17.91
CA CYS A 215 3.33 0.55 16.67
C CYS A 215 3.86 1.97 16.94
N GLN A 216 3.23 2.70 17.87
CA GLN A 216 3.67 4.02 18.31
C GLN A 216 5.04 3.96 19.01
N ALA A 217 5.25 2.96 19.88
CA ALA A 217 6.53 2.81 20.57
C ALA A 217 7.68 2.48 19.59
N LEU A 218 7.42 1.64 18.59
CA LEU A 218 8.37 1.37 17.52
C LEU A 218 8.68 2.65 16.72
N PHE A 219 7.66 3.44 16.36
CA PHE A 219 7.85 4.74 15.71
C PHE A 219 8.76 5.65 16.54
N ASP A 220 8.49 5.80 17.84
CA ASP A 220 9.28 6.67 18.73
C ASP A 220 10.73 6.20 18.85
N GLU A 221 10.97 4.89 18.87
CA GLU A 221 12.30 4.31 18.88
C GLU A 221 13.07 4.61 17.59
N CYS A 222 12.47 4.35 16.44
CA CYS A 222 13.09 4.59 15.14
C CYS A 222 13.29 6.10 14.89
N ASN A 223 12.34 6.94 15.29
CA ASN A 223 12.46 8.39 15.19
C ASN A 223 13.62 8.93 16.03
N ARG A 224 13.85 8.38 17.23
CA ARG A 224 15.01 8.72 18.06
C ARG A 224 16.32 8.30 17.40
N TRP A 225 16.37 7.09 16.84
CA TRP A 225 17.52 6.59 16.11
C TRP A 225 17.86 7.46 14.90
N LEU A 226 16.89 7.71 14.03
CA LEU A 226 17.04 8.57 12.85
C LEU A 226 17.44 9.99 13.25
N GLY A 227 16.90 10.48 14.38
CA GLY A 227 17.22 11.78 14.95
C GLY A 227 18.68 11.95 15.40
N GLU A 228 19.49 10.89 15.48
CA GLU A 228 20.93 11.01 15.74
C GLU A 228 21.72 11.53 14.53
N PHE A 229 21.18 11.41 13.32
CA PHE A 229 21.74 12.05 12.12
C PHE A 229 21.33 13.53 12.05
N LYS A 230 22.02 14.37 12.83
CA LYS A 230 21.61 15.77 13.09
C LYS A 230 21.56 16.67 11.85
N GLU A 231 22.21 16.30 10.76
CA GLU A 231 22.28 17.08 9.52
C GLU A 231 21.10 16.82 8.57
N ALA A 232 20.22 15.86 8.88
CA ALA A 232 19.02 15.54 8.10
C ALA A 232 17.81 15.35 9.01
N LYS A 233 16.62 15.26 8.42
CA LYS A 233 15.37 15.15 9.16
C LYS A 233 14.55 13.94 8.70
N PHE A 234 13.98 13.24 9.66
CA PHE A 234 12.85 12.33 9.47
C PHE A 234 11.56 13.07 9.90
N ASP A 235 10.55 13.12 9.03
CA ASP A 235 9.33 13.90 9.27
C ASP A 235 8.04 13.34 8.65
N HIS A 236 7.97 12.02 8.49
CA HIS A 236 6.76 11.30 8.09
C HIS A 236 6.52 10.08 8.99
N HIS A 237 5.53 9.24 8.67
CA HIS A 237 5.29 7.98 9.38
C HIS A 237 6.45 7.00 9.16
N LEU A 238 6.59 6.03 10.06
CA LEU A 238 7.53 4.91 9.88
C LEU A 238 6.96 3.85 8.95
N GLY A 239 5.63 3.80 8.77
CA GLY A 239 4.99 2.83 7.89
C GLY A 239 3.51 2.61 8.16
N HIS A 240 2.92 1.66 7.46
CA HIS A 240 1.52 1.30 7.54
C HIS A 240 1.27 -0.14 7.09
N GLY A 241 0.09 -0.69 7.38
CA GLY A 241 -0.37 -1.94 6.80
C GLY A 241 -0.62 -1.81 5.30
N ILE A 242 -0.48 -2.93 4.59
CA ILE A 242 -0.78 -3.06 3.17
C ILE A 242 -1.67 -4.27 2.89
N GLY A 243 -2.46 -4.16 1.82
CA GLY A 243 -3.42 -5.19 1.45
C GLY A 243 -4.27 -4.74 0.28
N LEU A 244 -5.59 -4.77 0.46
CA LEU A 244 -6.54 -4.29 -0.55
C LEU A 244 -6.46 -2.77 -0.75
N PHE A 245 -5.91 -2.04 0.22
CA PHE A 245 -5.53 -0.63 0.08
C PHE A 245 -4.01 -0.47 0.26
N PRO A 246 -3.42 0.56 -0.37
CA PRO A 246 -2.01 0.87 -0.14
C PRO A 246 -1.77 1.27 1.32
N HIS A 247 -2.70 1.99 1.96
CA HIS A 247 -2.61 2.30 3.39
C HIS A 247 -3.77 1.64 4.15
N GLU A 248 -3.45 0.74 5.07
CA GLU A 248 -4.37 0.13 6.03
C GLU A 248 -3.69 -0.04 7.41
N ALA A 249 -4.41 -0.53 8.42
CA ALA A 249 -3.81 -0.81 9.74
C ALA A 249 -2.87 -2.03 9.67
N PRO A 250 -1.81 -2.09 10.51
CA PRO A 250 -1.43 -1.15 11.57
C PRO A 250 -0.84 0.16 11.05
N HIS A 251 -0.93 1.24 11.83
CA HIS A 251 -0.32 2.52 11.53
C HIS A 251 0.92 2.77 12.42
N LEU A 252 2.09 2.98 11.82
CA LEU A 252 3.35 3.18 12.54
C LEU A 252 3.67 4.68 12.59
N ASN A 253 2.96 5.42 13.43
CA ASN A 253 3.15 6.87 13.57
C ASN A 253 2.67 7.36 14.96
N PRO A 254 2.92 8.63 15.35
CA PRO A 254 2.70 9.09 16.72
C PRO A 254 1.22 9.34 17.06
N ASN A 255 0.29 9.25 16.11
CA ASN A 255 -1.11 9.64 16.32
C ASN A 255 -2.07 8.44 16.45
N TRP A 256 -1.58 7.21 16.29
CA TRP A 256 -2.36 5.97 16.45
C TRP A 256 -1.70 5.05 17.48
N ASP A 257 -2.52 4.30 18.20
CA ASP A 257 -2.12 3.40 19.28
C ASP A 257 -2.28 1.91 18.90
N ASP A 258 -2.14 1.61 17.62
CA ASP A 258 -2.22 0.24 17.10
C ASP A 258 -1.15 -0.67 17.75
N THR A 259 -1.50 -1.95 17.87
CA THR A 259 -0.56 -3.01 18.22
C THR A 259 -0.44 -4.00 17.08
N PHE A 260 0.72 -4.60 16.91
CA PHE A 260 0.94 -5.63 15.89
C PHE A 260 0.13 -6.90 16.20
N GLU A 261 -0.47 -7.50 15.17
CA GLU A 261 -1.26 -8.73 15.24
C GLU A 261 -0.69 -9.77 14.27
N VAL A 262 -0.82 -11.05 14.60
CA VAL A 262 -0.40 -12.14 13.69
C VAL A 262 -1.15 -12.02 12.37
N GLY A 263 -0.39 -12.04 11.26
CA GLY A 263 -0.93 -11.95 9.91
C GLY A 263 -1.02 -10.53 9.35
N ASP A 264 -0.67 -9.50 10.13
CA ASP A 264 -0.42 -8.17 9.58
C ASP A 264 0.66 -8.24 8.50
N VAL A 265 0.44 -7.54 7.39
CA VAL A 265 1.49 -7.23 6.42
C VAL A 265 1.64 -5.72 6.41
N PHE A 266 2.84 -5.22 6.67
CA PHE A 266 3.11 -3.79 6.88
C PHE A 266 4.45 -3.35 6.29
N THR A 267 4.53 -2.07 5.98
CA THR A 267 5.74 -1.38 5.55
C THR A 267 6.52 -0.86 6.75
N ALA A 268 7.85 -0.91 6.68
CA ALA A 268 8.71 -0.02 7.44
C ALA A 268 9.52 0.80 6.44
N GLU A 269 9.36 2.11 6.43
CA GLU A 269 9.84 3.04 5.40
C GLU A 269 10.63 4.22 5.98
N PRO A 270 11.70 3.99 6.76
CA PRO A 270 12.50 5.07 7.31
C PRO A 270 13.11 5.99 6.22
N GLY A 271 13.25 7.28 6.54
CA GLY A 271 13.84 8.24 5.61
C GLY A 271 14.59 9.39 6.30
N LEU A 272 15.59 9.92 5.59
CA LEU A 272 16.34 11.11 5.98
C LEU A 272 16.42 12.09 4.81
N TYR A 273 15.95 13.31 5.03
CA TYR A 273 15.87 14.33 3.99
C TYR A 273 16.68 15.58 4.33
N ALA A 274 17.52 16.00 3.39
CA ALA A 274 18.30 17.22 3.45
C ALA A 274 18.72 17.68 2.04
N GLU A 275 19.01 18.96 1.88
CA GLU A 275 19.45 19.53 0.60
C GLU A 275 20.79 18.94 0.15
N HIS A 276 21.75 18.79 1.06
CA HIS A 276 23.07 18.21 0.77
C HIS A 276 23.01 16.73 0.35
N LEU A 277 21.93 16.02 0.69
CA LEU A 277 21.65 14.65 0.25
C LEU A 277 20.96 14.59 -1.13
N ARG A 278 20.72 15.75 -1.76
CA ARG A 278 20.01 15.88 -3.05
C ARG A 278 18.58 15.32 -2.95
N ALA A 279 17.85 15.90 -1.98
CA ALA A 279 16.47 15.63 -1.54
C ALA A 279 16.34 14.66 -0.37
N GLY A 280 17.05 13.53 -0.36
CA GLY A 280 17.05 12.59 0.76
C GLY A 280 17.18 11.13 0.34
N ILE A 281 17.01 10.25 1.32
CA ILE A 281 17.00 8.80 1.18
C ILE A 281 15.74 8.30 1.89
N ARG A 282 14.98 7.44 1.22
CA ARG A 282 13.97 6.57 1.82
C ARG A 282 14.28 5.14 1.40
N LEU A 283 14.21 4.23 2.35
CA LEU A 283 14.27 2.79 2.13
C LEU A 283 13.02 2.21 2.75
N GLU A 284 12.46 1.18 2.14
CA GLU A 284 11.26 0.55 2.66
C GLU A 284 11.23 -0.94 2.41
N ASN A 285 10.83 -1.67 3.44
CA ASN A 285 10.62 -3.11 3.38
C ASN A 285 9.22 -3.47 3.88
N ASP A 286 8.62 -4.43 3.18
CA ASP A 286 7.43 -5.15 3.58
C ASP A 286 7.74 -6.33 4.51
N TYR A 287 6.98 -6.44 5.59
CA TYR A 287 7.08 -7.49 6.60
C TYR A 287 5.73 -8.16 6.86
N LEU A 288 5.76 -9.47 7.11
CA LEU A 288 4.63 -10.23 7.67
C LEU A 288 4.86 -10.46 9.16
N VAL A 289 3.90 -10.10 10.01
CA VAL A 289 3.93 -10.43 11.44
C VAL A 289 3.57 -11.90 11.64
N THR A 290 4.51 -12.66 12.20
CA THR A 290 4.36 -14.07 12.57
C THR A 290 3.97 -14.23 14.05
N GLU A 291 3.85 -15.45 14.55
CA GLU A 291 3.53 -15.70 15.96
C GLU A 291 4.61 -15.17 16.94
N THR A 292 5.86 -15.04 16.50
CA THR A 292 7.00 -14.74 17.38
C THR A 292 7.85 -13.55 16.94
N GLY A 293 7.58 -12.96 15.79
CA GLY A 293 8.41 -11.92 15.19
C GLY A 293 7.90 -11.51 13.81
N VAL A 294 8.81 -11.16 12.90
CA VAL A 294 8.47 -10.80 11.50
C VAL A 294 9.18 -11.69 10.47
N GLU A 295 8.58 -11.82 9.29
CA GLU A 295 9.19 -12.36 8.06
C GLU A 295 9.37 -11.21 7.07
N LEU A 296 10.60 -10.96 6.61
CA LEU A 296 10.89 -10.00 5.54
C LEU A 296 10.37 -10.54 4.20
N LEU A 297 9.51 -9.78 3.52
CA LEU A 297 8.90 -10.17 2.24
C LEU A 297 9.60 -9.58 1.01
N SER A 298 10.43 -8.55 1.23
CA SER A 298 11.01 -7.69 0.19
C SER A 298 12.54 -7.59 0.33
N ASP A 299 13.20 -8.74 0.40
CA ASP A 299 14.67 -8.85 0.51
C ASP A 299 15.37 -8.42 -0.79
N PHE A 300 15.34 -7.12 -1.06
CA PHE A 300 15.99 -6.48 -2.21
C PHE A 300 17.17 -5.62 -1.74
N PRO A 301 18.23 -5.49 -2.57
CA PRO A 301 19.43 -4.76 -2.16
C PRO A 301 19.13 -3.31 -1.76
N LEU A 302 19.68 -2.90 -0.61
CA LEU A 302 19.45 -1.59 0.03
C LEU A 302 20.47 -0.52 -0.37
N GLU A 303 21.55 -0.90 -1.02
CA GLU A 303 22.63 0.01 -1.41
C GLU A 303 22.23 1.01 -2.50
N LEU A 304 22.83 2.20 -2.45
CA LEU A 304 22.64 3.29 -3.42
C LEU A 304 23.16 2.97 -4.83
#